data_AF-S8DSR3-F1
#
_entry.id   AF-S8DSR3-F1
#
_cell.length_a   1.000
_cell.length_b   1.000
_cell.length_c   1.000
_cell.angle_alpha   90.00
_cell.angle_beta   90.00
_cell.angle_gamma   90.00
#
_symmetry.space_group_name_H-M   'P 1'
#
loop_
_entity.id
_entity.type
_entity.pdbx_description
1 polymer ?
#
loop_
_entity_poly.entity_id
_entity_poly.type
_entity_poly.pdbx_seq_one_letter_code
_entity_poly.pdbx_strand_id
1 'polypeptide(L)'
;MAPKSARKGDRKANHPSPIPRTLTKDELFLATLRSGITDGNLFNTKLYTYSRRTPSAVDKPRPVYANEAALKHASDYFVSLFDWDFQEGRMSTEDYDYMSDSDLEDADEPASDLSDSCKERDTAKATKNQVDGTDDTSASVTPASEETVAVDRNEKSDRPKILETVAYKTLQSFVFWSLTGKISFAPLRSQSSAIHLQTESKMLKLYEPPPCSPKSMYRFAHMCEVEELKLLALEDLTSKLNHDNVLTELFSSFTTRYSEVQEAEVHALVHRLGLTQTVLGTLPMWTTKVASGELGPQSGDIVAKLVQKLAR
;
A
#
# COMPACT_ATOMS: atom_id res chain seq x y z
N MET A 1 13.99 46.29 48.30
CA MET A 1 13.03 45.17 48.07
C MET A 1 13.14 44.73 46.61
N ALA A 2 12.80 43.48 46.32
CA ALA A 2 12.87 42.83 45.01
C ALA A 2 11.90 41.61 45.02
N PRO A 3 11.85 40.75 43.99
CA PRO A 3 12.17 40.93 42.56
C PRO A 3 10.83 41.07 41.77
N LYS A 4 10.53 40.60 40.54
CA LYS A 4 11.14 39.70 39.53
C LYS A 4 10.76 40.17 38.12
N SER A 5 11.58 39.76 37.13
CA SER A 5 11.21 39.71 35.71
C SER A 5 10.16 38.62 35.45
N ALA A 6 9.25 38.86 34.49
CA ALA A 6 8.35 37.84 33.97
C ALA A 6 9.07 36.96 32.95
N ARG A 7 9.36 35.71 33.34
CA ARG A 7 10.09 34.74 32.50
C ARG A 7 9.19 34.33 31.32
N LYS A 8 9.56 34.72 30.09
CA LYS A 8 8.95 34.17 28.87
C LYS A 8 9.19 32.66 28.87
N GLY A 9 8.12 31.87 29.00
CA GLY A 9 8.23 30.43 29.12
C GLY A 9 8.52 29.80 27.77
N ASP A 10 9.73 29.25 27.60
CA ASP A 10 10.02 28.38 26.47
C ASP A 10 9.11 27.15 26.53
N ARG A 11 8.10 27.13 25.65
CA ARG A 11 7.47 25.87 25.25
C ARG A 11 8.53 25.08 24.49
N LYS A 12 9.32 24.28 25.22
CA LYS A 12 10.08 23.19 24.59
C LYS A 12 9.11 22.42 23.71
N ALA A 13 9.39 22.35 22.42
CA ALA A 13 8.70 21.41 21.57
C ALA A 13 9.00 20.01 22.14
N ASN A 14 7.97 19.26 22.49
CA ASN A 14 8.11 17.82 22.70
C ASN A 14 8.40 17.21 21.32
N HIS A 15 9.68 17.16 20.95
CA HIS A 15 10.11 16.26 19.89
C HIS A 15 9.80 14.85 20.40
N PRO A 16 8.97 14.05 19.69
CA PRO A 16 8.72 12.68 20.12
C PRO A 16 10.05 11.94 20.13
N SER A 17 10.38 11.30 21.26
CA SER A 17 11.57 10.48 21.37
C SER A 17 11.57 9.42 20.28
N PRO A 18 12.70 9.14 19.60
CA PRO A 18 12.76 8.15 18.54
C PRO A 18 12.30 6.80 19.08
N ILE A 19 11.24 6.23 18.49
CA ILE A 19 10.68 4.96 18.94
C ILE A 19 11.65 3.84 18.56
N PRO A 20 12.15 3.03 19.51
CA PRO A 20 13.02 1.90 19.18
C PRO A 20 12.31 0.88 18.30
N ARG A 21 12.99 0.33 17.29
CA ARG A 21 12.45 -0.75 16.43
C ARG A 21 12.24 -2.09 17.14
N THR A 22 12.61 -2.18 18.43
CA THR A 22 12.51 -3.38 19.26
C THR A 22 11.19 -3.48 20.04
N LEU A 23 10.27 -2.53 19.87
CA LEU A 23 8.96 -2.59 20.52
C LEU A 23 8.07 -3.64 19.87
N THR A 24 7.25 -4.30 20.68
CA THR A 24 6.12 -5.09 20.18
C THR A 24 5.05 -4.18 19.56
N LYS A 25 4.19 -4.74 18.70
CA LYS A 25 3.05 -4.02 18.11
C LYS A 25 2.15 -3.36 19.17
N ASP A 26 1.90 -4.05 20.28
CA ASP A 26 1.08 -3.52 21.38
C ASP A 26 1.78 -2.37 22.13
N GLU A 27 3.09 -2.45 22.37
CA GLU A 27 3.85 -1.34 22.97
C GLU A 27 3.92 -0.13 22.04
N LEU A 28 4.13 -0.35 20.75
CA LEU A 28 4.09 0.69 19.71
C LEU A 28 2.71 1.37 19.67
N PHE A 29 1.63 0.57 19.66
CA PHE A 29 0.26 1.08 19.71
C PHE A 29 0.02 1.96 20.94
N LEU A 30 0.38 1.47 22.13
CA LEU A 30 0.20 2.19 23.38
C LEU A 30 1.06 3.46 23.46
N ALA A 31 2.27 3.44 22.91
CA ALA A 31 3.14 4.62 22.81
C ALA A 31 2.56 5.67 21.87
N THR A 32 2.16 5.27 20.66
CA THR A 32 1.52 6.16 19.66
C THR A 32 0.21 6.74 20.20
N LEU A 33 -0.64 5.91 20.82
CA LEU A 33 -1.89 6.35 21.46
C LEU A 33 -1.64 7.35 22.60
N ARG A 34 -0.62 7.09 23.45
CA ARG A 34 -0.23 8.00 24.53
C ARG A 34 0.26 9.35 24.02
N SER A 35 1.02 9.38 22.92
CA SER A 35 1.38 10.65 22.26
C SER A 35 0.13 11.35 21.74
N GLY A 36 -0.73 10.65 20.98
CA GLY A 36 -1.97 11.23 20.43
C GLY A 36 -2.91 11.83 21.49
N ILE A 37 -3.01 11.21 22.67
CA ILE A 37 -3.76 11.74 23.83
C ILE A 37 -3.10 12.99 24.44
N THR A 38 -1.77 13.08 24.42
CA THR A 38 -0.99 14.19 25.02
C THR A 38 -0.89 15.39 24.07
N ASP A 39 -0.66 15.13 22.79
CA ASP A 39 -0.37 16.12 21.75
C ASP A 39 -1.63 16.55 20.97
N GLY A 40 -2.75 15.83 21.15
CA GLY A 40 -4.03 16.10 20.51
C GLY A 40 -4.14 15.60 19.06
N ASN A 41 -3.10 14.98 18.50
CA ASN A 41 -3.13 14.38 17.16
C ASN A 41 -2.47 12.99 17.14
N LEU A 42 -3.26 11.97 16.81
CA LEU A 42 -2.79 10.59 16.61
C LEU A 42 -2.19 10.35 15.22
N PHE A 43 -2.71 11.05 14.20
CA PHE A 43 -2.36 10.86 12.78
C PHE A 43 -1.67 12.12 12.24
N ASN A 44 -0.35 12.17 12.41
CA ASN A 44 0.48 13.33 12.09
C ASN A 44 0.91 13.42 10.61
N THR A 45 0.55 12.45 9.75
CA THR A 45 0.90 12.47 8.32
C THR A 45 -0.27 12.03 7.42
N LYS A 46 -0.25 12.52 6.17
CA LYS A 46 -1.23 12.26 5.10
C LYS A 46 -0.50 11.67 3.89
N LEU A 47 -0.99 10.54 3.38
CA LEU A 47 -0.48 9.88 2.17
C LEU A 47 -1.64 9.74 1.17
N TYR A 48 -1.40 10.00 -0.11
CA TYR A 48 -2.44 9.95 -1.14
C TYR A 48 -2.31 8.69 -1.99
N THR A 49 -3.42 7.99 -2.22
CA THR A 49 -3.48 6.71 -2.96
C THR A 49 -4.76 6.64 -3.78
N TYR A 50 -4.72 5.95 -4.91
CA TYR A 50 -5.89 5.83 -5.80
C TYR A 50 -6.90 4.83 -5.24
N SER A 51 -8.20 5.15 -5.28
CA SER A 51 -9.27 4.27 -4.78
C SER A 51 -10.10 3.60 -5.87
N ARG A 52 -9.92 3.99 -7.14
CA ARG A 52 -10.72 3.50 -8.26
C ARG A 52 -9.87 3.14 -9.48
N ARG A 53 -10.27 2.07 -10.16
CA ARG A 53 -9.74 1.56 -11.43
C ARG A 53 -10.63 2.00 -12.58
N THR A 54 -10.01 2.43 -13.67
CA THR A 54 -10.64 2.67 -14.97
C THR A 54 -10.11 1.63 -15.97
N PRO A 55 -10.69 1.51 -17.19
CA PRO A 55 -10.24 0.51 -18.17
C PRO A 55 -8.77 0.63 -18.62
N SER A 56 -8.09 1.75 -18.33
CA SER A 56 -6.70 2.00 -18.76
C SER A 56 -5.80 2.62 -17.69
N ALA A 57 -6.29 2.89 -16.47
CA ALA A 57 -5.55 3.59 -15.43
C ALA A 57 -6.18 3.40 -14.03
N VAL A 58 -5.62 4.09 -13.04
CA VAL A 58 -6.28 4.34 -11.75
C VAL A 58 -6.53 5.83 -11.55
N ASP A 59 -7.59 6.18 -10.83
CA ASP A 59 -7.96 7.55 -10.53
C ASP A 59 -8.55 7.70 -9.10
N LYS A 60 -9.17 8.86 -8.83
CA LYS A 60 -9.77 9.19 -7.53
C LYS A 60 -8.77 9.06 -6.36
N PRO A 61 -7.71 9.91 -6.32
CA PRO A 61 -6.76 9.90 -5.22
C PRO A 61 -7.44 10.34 -3.91
N ARG A 62 -7.33 9.52 -2.87
CA ARG A 62 -7.89 9.75 -1.53
C ARG A 62 -6.76 9.81 -0.49
N PRO A 63 -6.88 10.65 0.56
CA PRO A 63 -5.91 10.68 1.65
C PRO A 63 -6.15 9.50 2.60
N VAL A 64 -5.07 8.79 2.94
CA VAL A 64 -4.97 7.92 4.11
C VAL A 64 -4.20 8.67 5.19
N TYR A 65 -4.81 8.80 6.36
CA TYR A 65 -4.18 9.40 7.55
C TYR A 65 -3.43 8.33 8.32
N ALA A 66 -2.19 8.63 8.71
CA ALA A 66 -1.31 7.67 9.37
C ALA A 66 -0.46 8.34 10.46
N ASN A 67 0.21 7.51 11.28
CA ASN A 67 1.22 7.97 12.22
C ASN A 67 2.62 7.70 11.65
N GLU A 68 3.42 8.75 11.49
CA GLU A 68 4.77 8.69 10.91
C GLU A 68 5.69 7.73 11.66
N ALA A 69 5.61 7.70 13.00
CA ALA A 69 6.47 6.85 13.81
C ALA A 69 6.08 5.36 13.73
N ALA A 70 4.79 5.04 13.65
CA ALA A 70 4.34 3.67 13.40
C ALA A 70 4.75 3.17 12.00
N LEU A 71 4.72 4.04 10.99
CA LEU A 71 5.23 3.72 9.65
C LEU A 71 6.75 3.54 9.62
N LYS A 72 7.53 4.44 10.24
CA LYS A 72 9.00 4.34 10.35
C LYS A 72 9.50 3.17 11.21
N HIS A 73 8.65 2.65 12.11
CA HIS A 73 8.90 1.39 12.83
C HIS A 73 8.55 0.17 11.96
N ALA A 74 7.60 0.28 11.05
CA ALA A 74 7.19 -0.81 10.17
C ALA A 74 8.17 -1.08 9.01
N SER A 75 8.83 -0.05 8.46
CA SER A 75 9.84 -0.22 7.41
C SER A 75 10.73 1.01 7.21
N ASP A 76 11.99 0.76 6.85
CA ASP A 76 12.99 1.72 6.37
C ASP A 76 12.55 2.46 5.09
N TYR A 77 11.68 1.87 4.26
CA TYR A 77 11.02 2.57 3.15
C TYR A 77 10.32 3.85 3.64
N PHE A 78 9.66 3.81 4.81
CA PHE A 78 9.01 4.99 5.38
C PHE A 78 10.00 5.96 6.03
N VAL A 79 11.20 5.52 6.42
CA VAL A 79 12.27 6.45 6.83
C VAL A 79 12.65 7.30 5.63
N SER A 80 13.06 6.65 4.53
CA SER A 80 13.42 7.29 3.27
C SER A 80 12.28 8.15 2.70
N LEU A 81 11.05 7.62 2.63
CA LEU A 81 9.88 8.33 2.10
C LEU A 81 9.56 9.61 2.89
N PHE A 82 9.84 9.67 4.20
CA PHE A 82 9.57 10.85 5.01
C PHE A 82 10.73 11.83 5.11
N ASP A 83 11.93 11.44 4.69
CA ASP A 83 13.02 12.39 4.45
C ASP A 83 12.73 13.29 3.22
N TRP A 84 13.57 14.31 3.03
CA TRP A 84 13.19 15.52 2.31
C TRP A 84 13.39 15.45 0.79
N ASP A 85 14.37 14.68 0.31
CA ASP A 85 14.70 14.53 -1.12
C ASP A 85 14.02 13.34 -1.81
N PHE A 86 13.37 12.42 -1.07
CA PHE A 86 12.80 11.22 -1.67
C PHE A 86 11.54 11.54 -2.50
N GLN A 87 11.70 11.45 -3.82
CA GLN A 87 10.60 11.21 -4.74
C GLN A 87 10.54 9.72 -5.00
N GLU A 88 9.36 9.10 -4.77
CA GLU A 88 9.13 7.74 -5.25
C GLU A 88 9.29 7.73 -6.78
N GLY A 89 10.06 6.76 -7.29
CA GLY A 89 10.30 6.64 -8.72
C GLY A 89 8.99 6.39 -9.44
N ARG A 90 8.61 7.28 -10.37
CA ARG A 90 7.40 7.17 -11.19
C ARG A 90 7.43 5.93 -12.08
N MET A 91 7.00 4.79 -11.54
CA MET A 91 6.46 3.70 -12.34
C MET A 91 5.19 4.20 -13.02
N SER A 92 4.93 3.83 -14.27
CA SER A 92 3.64 4.18 -14.89
C SER A 92 2.53 3.52 -14.08
N THR A 93 1.38 4.20 -13.95
CA THR A 93 0.16 3.53 -13.43
C THR A 93 -0.31 2.40 -14.36
N GLU A 94 0.23 2.33 -15.58
CA GLU A 94 0.12 1.22 -16.53
C GLU A 94 1.10 0.06 -16.23
N ASP A 95 2.28 0.35 -15.67
CA ASP A 95 3.24 -0.68 -15.25
C ASP A 95 2.75 -1.46 -14.03
N TYR A 96 1.95 -0.82 -13.19
CA TYR A 96 1.44 -1.39 -11.95
C TYR A 96 0.18 -2.23 -12.21
N ASP A 97 0.23 -3.54 -11.90
CA ASP A 97 -0.85 -4.48 -12.20
C ASP A 97 -2.06 -4.34 -11.24
N TYR A 98 -2.75 -3.22 -11.37
CA TYR A 98 -4.02 -2.93 -10.72
C TYR A 98 -5.18 -3.78 -11.25
N MET A 99 -5.02 -4.48 -12.38
CA MET A 99 -6.13 -5.15 -13.07
C MET A 99 -6.54 -6.47 -12.38
N SER A 100 -5.60 -7.15 -11.74
CA SER A 100 -5.85 -8.41 -11.00
C SER A 100 -6.42 -8.18 -9.58
N ASP A 101 -6.29 -6.97 -9.04
CA ASP A 101 -6.53 -6.70 -7.62
C ASP A 101 -8.02 -6.54 -7.26
N SER A 102 -8.36 -6.90 -6.03
CA SER A 102 -9.73 -6.85 -5.47
C SER A 102 -10.00 -5.68 -4.51
N ASP A 103 -9.09 -4.71 -4.42
CA ASP A 103 -9.16 -3.61 -3.44
C ASP A 103 -9.22 -2.19 -4.03
N LEU A 104 -9.58 -2.09 -5.32
CA LEU A 104 -10.05 -0.87 -5.97
C LEU A 104 -11.55 -0.94 -6.28
N GLU A 105 -12.20 0.22 -6.34
CA GLU A 105 -13.53 0.40 -6.94
C GLU A 105 -13.40 0.27 -8.47
N ASP A 106 -14.36 -0.35 -9.17
CA ASP A 106 -14.42 -0.33 -10.64
C ASP A 106 -15.29 0.84 -11.13
N ALA A 107 -14.89 1.53 -12.21
CA ALA A 107 -15.55 2.78 -12.64
C ALA A 107 -16.99 2.63 -13.13
N ASP A 108 -17.38 1.43 -13.59
CA ASP A 108 -18.71 1.12 -14.14
C ASP A 108 -19.66 0.47 -13.11
N GLU A 109 -19.18 0.19 -11.88
CA GLU A 109 -20.01 -0.27 -10.77
C GLU A 109 -20.88 0.88 -10.23
N PRO A 110 -22.20 0.69 -10.03
CA PRO A 110 -23.04 1.70 -9.39
C PRO A 110 -22.63 1.82 -7.92
N ALA A 111 -22.04 2.96 -7.56
CA ALA A 111 -21.48 3.19 -6.23
C ALA A 111 -22.47 2.82 -5.11
N SER A 112 -22.12 1.80 -4.32
CA SER A 112 -22.87 1.44 -3.12
C SER A 112 -22.79 2.59 -2.11
N ASP A 113 -23.95 3.12 -1.71
CA ASP A 113 -24.05 4.36 -0.92
C ASP A 113 -23.65 4.14 0.55
N LEU A 114 -22.34 4.01 0.77
CA LEU A 114 -21.70 3.91 2.08
C LEU A 114 -21.22 5.29 2.59
N SER A 115 -22.17 6.24 2.62
CA SER A 115 -22.19 7.40 3.53
C SER A 115 -20.87 8.16 3.75
N ASP A 116 -20.36 8.85 2.72
CA ASP A 116 -19.25 9.81 2.88
C ASP A 116 -19.76 11.13 3.51
N SER A 117 -19.89 11.12 4.84
CA SER A 117 -20.47 12.21 5.63
C SER A 117 -19.44 13.25 6.11
N CYS A 118 -18.49 13.63 5.26
CA CYS A 118 -17.54 14.72 5.53
C CYS A 118 -17.76 15.93 4.59
N LYS A 119 -18.90 16.61 4.76
CA LYS A 119 -19.21 17.87 4.06
C LYS A 119 -18.44 19.07 4.64
N GLU A 120 -17.14 19.13 4.40
CA GLU A 120 -16.41 20.39 4.57
C GLU A 120 -16.75 21.34 3.42
N ARG A 121 -17.42 22.44 3.77
CA ARG A 121 -17.60 23.59 2.88
C ARG A 121 -16.46 24.54 3.13
N ASP A 122 -15.66 24.83 2.11
CA ASP A 122 -15.01 26.13 2.07
C ASP A 122 -14.99 26.72 0.65
N THR A 123 -15.34 28.01 0.56
CA THR A 123 -15.59 28.70 -0.71
C THR A 123 -14.55 29.78 -0.94
N ALA A 124 -13.37 29.40 -1.45
CA ALA A 124 -12.31 30.32 -1.84
C ALA A 124 -12.40 30.67 -3.35
N LYS A 125 -12.69 31.94 -3.67
CA LYS A 125 -12.94 32.40 -5.03
C LYS A 125 -11.63 32.84 -5.72
N ALA A 126 -11.06 31.96 -6.54
CA ALA A 126 -9.82 32.26 -7.26
C ALA A 126 -9.94 33.52 -8.13
N THR A 127 -9.08 34.52 -7.87
CA THR A 127 -8.99 35.76 -8.65
C THR A 127 -7.58 35.83 -9.22
N LYS A 128 -7.46 35.93 -10.56
CA LYS A 128 -6.16 36.14 -11.22
C LYS A 128 -5.61 37.52 -10.89
N ASN A 129 -4.30 37.60 -10.68
CA ASN A 129 -3.46 38.65 -11.25
C ASN A 129 -2.01 38.13 -11.38
N GLN A 130 -1.14 38.94 -12.01
CA GLN A 130 0.10 38.53 -12.67
C GLN A 130 1.18 39.61 -12.47
N VAL A 131 2.42 39.31 -12.91
CA VAL A 131 3.56 40.22 -13.23
C VAL A 131 4.70 40.21 -12.19
N ASP A 132 5.92 40.06 -12.73
CA ASP A 132 7.32 40.29 -12.28
C ASP A 132 7.75 40.00 -10.81
N GLY A 133 8.97 39.51 -10.52
CA GLY A 133 10.12 39.20 -11.38
C GLY A 133 11.31 40.14 -11.18
N THR A 134 12.39 39.65 -10.55
CA THR A 134 13.78 40.11 -10.73
C THR A 134 14.78 39.06 -10.25
N ASP A 135 16.02 39.21 -10.71
CA ASP A 135 17.19 38.35 -10.51
C ASP A 135 18.12 38.92 -9.42
N ASP A 136 18.92 38.09 -8.74
CA ASP A 136 20.28 38.48 -8.31
C ASP A 136 21.15 37.28 -7.84
N THR A 137 22.48 37.43 -7.93
CA THR A 137 23.46 36.33 -7.82
C THR A 137 24.66 36.66 -6.90
N SER A 138 25.05 35.72 -6.01
CA SER A 138 26.42 35.63 -5.44
C SER A 138 26.70 34.29 -4.75
N ALA A 139 27.99 33.98 -4.50
CA ALA A 139 28.46 32.62 -4.17
C ALA A 139 29.60 32.57 -3.11
N SER A 140 29.99 31.35 -2.73
CA SER A 140 31.11 30.99 -1.82
C SER A 140 30.82 31.18 -0.31
N VAL A 141 31.39 30.44 0.64
CA VAL A 141 32.47 29.43 0.63
C VAL A 141 32.14 28.25 1.57
N THR A 142 32.71 27.05 1.38
CA THR A 142 32.73 25.97 2.38
C THR A 142 33.83 26.15 3.45
N PRO A 143 33.62 25.62 4.66
CA PRO A 143 34.48 24.52 5.14
C PRO A 143 33.67 23.30 5.64
N ALA A 144 34.34 22.28 6.18
CA ALA A 144 33.79 20.94 6.38
C ALA A 144 33.60 20.50 7.85
N SER A 145 32.92 19.34 8.00
CA SER A 145 32.83 18.43 9.17
C SER A 145 32.30 18.97 10.50
N GLU A 146 31.10 18.50 10.90
CA GLU A 146 30.93 17.40 11.88
C GLU A 146 29.45 16.93 11.96
N GLU A 147 29.18 15.76 12.56
CA GLU A 147 27.89 15.06 12.46
C GLU A 147 26.77 15.64 13.35
N THR A 148 26.01 16.63 12.87
CA THR A 148 24.65 16.90 13.37
C THR A 148 23.71 17.41 12.27
N VAL A 149 22.51 16.83 12.17
CA VAL A 149 21.48 17.27 11.21
C VAL A 149 20.67 18.44 11.80
N ALA A 150 21.12 19.67 11.53
CA ALA A 150 20.39 20.87 11.89
C ALA A 150 19.18 21.07 10.95
N VAL A 151 17.97 20.73 11.42
CA VAL A 151 16.73 20.98 10.68
C VAL A 151 16.33 22.45 10.85
N ASP A 152 16.80 23.30 9.93
CA ASP A 152 16.30 24.67 9.84
C ASP A 152 14.81 24.67 9.42
N ARG A 153 14.04 25.60 9.98
CA ARG A 153 12.59 25.72 9.76
C ARG A 153 12.28 26.58 8.54
N ASN A 154 12.80 26.20 7.39
CA ASN A 154 12.32 26.74 6.13
C ASN A 154 10.95 26.12 5.78
N GLU A 155 10.14 26.83 4.99
CA GLU A 155 8.74 26.48 4.75
C GLU A 155 8.62 25.18 3.94
N LYS A 156 8.32 24.07 4.63
CA LYS A 156 8.12 22.76 3.99
C LYS A 156 7.07 22.86 2.89
N SER A 157 7.46 22.64 1.65
CA SER A 157 6.50 22.58 0.54
C SER A 157 5.53 21.43 0.78
N ASP A 158 4.24 21.74 1.03
CA ASP A 158 3.17 20.76 1.26
C ASP A 158 2.72 20.08 -0.05
N ARG A 159 3.70 19.55 -0.80
CA ARG A 159 3.45 18.67 -1.93
C ARG A 159 2.86 17.37 -1.37
N PRO A 160 1.66 16.94 -1.83
CA PRO A 160 1.07 15.69 -1.34
C PRO A 160 1.99 14.52 -1.70
N LYS A 161 2.36 13.71 -0.71
CA LYS A 161 3.07 12.45 -0.96
C LYS A 161 2.07 11.44 -1.51
N ILE A 162 2.00 11.36 -2.83
CA ILE A 162 1.19 10.38 -3.58
C ILE A 162 2.03 9.11 -3.71
N LEU A 163 1.46 7.98 -3.31
CA LEU A 163 2.01 6.66 -3.63
C LEU A 163 1.30 6.17 -4.90
N GLU A 164 1.94 6.36 -6.05
CA GLU A 164 1.40 6.00 -7.37
C GLU A 164 1.30 4.46 -7.56
N THR A 165 1.90 3.71 -6.63
CA THR A 165 2.10 2.27 -6.59
C THR A 165 1.35 1.57 -5.44
N VAL A 166 0.28 2.17 -4.91
CA VAL A 166 -0.51 1.57 -3.81
C VAL A 166 -2.01 1.92 -3.95
N ALA A 167 -2.89 0.91 -3.81
CA ALA A 167 -4.33 1.15 -3.75
C ALA A 167 -4.78 1.60 -2.35
N TYR A 168 -5.81 2.44 -2.31
CA TYR A 168 -6.30 3.09 -1.08
C TYR A 168 -6.60 2.11 0.06
N LYS A 169 -7.35 1.05 -0.22
CA LYS A 169 -7.67 0.01 0.77
C LYS A 169 -6.43 -0.77 1.23
N THR A 170 -5.45 -1.01 0.34
CA THR A 170 -4.16 -1.60 0.70
C THR A 170 -3.45 -0.75 1.75
N LEU A 171 -3.33 0.55 1.51
CA LEU A 171 -2.65 1.45 2.44
C LEU A 171 -3.41 1.61 3.76
N GLN A 172 -4.75 1.67 3.75
CA GLN A 172 -5.55 1.65 4.98
C GLN A 172 -5.28 0.39 5.81
N SER A 173 -5.21 -0.77 5.15
CA SER A 173 -4.95 -2.06 5.80
C SER A 173 -3.52 -2.16 6.34
N PHE A 174 -2.54 -1.61 5.62
CA PHE A 174 -1.16 -1.49 6.09
C PHE A 174 -1.05 -0.57 7.31
N VAL A 175 -1.72 0.58 7.32
CA VAL A 175 -1.74 1.50 8.48
C VAL A 175 -2.43 0.88 9.69
N PHE A 176 -3.46 0.06 9.48
CA PHE A 176 -4.09 -0.70 10.56
C PHE A 176 -3.15 -1.79 11.11
N TRP A 177 -2.45 -2.53 10.24
CA TRP A 177 -1.46 -3.54 10.67
C TRP A 177 -0.20 -2.92 11.29
N SER A 178 0.27 -1.75 10.83
CA SER A 178 1.47 -1.10 11.38
C SER A 178 1.27 -0.77 12.85
N LEU A 179 0.06 -0.32 13.21
CA LEU A 179 -0.38 -0.04 14.57
C LEU A 179 -0.80 -1.28 15.37
N THR A 180 -1.52 -2.25 14.79
CA THR A 180 -2.21 -3.31 15.58
C THR A 180 -1.68 -4.73 15.37
N GLY A 181 -0.80 -4.94 14.40
CA GLY A 181 -0.38 -6.29 13.95
C GLY A 181 -1.46 -7.11 13.24
N LYS A 182 -2.69 -6.59 13.09
CA LYS A 182 -3.82 -7.32 12.49
C LYS A 182 -4.03 -6.90 11.04
N ILE A 183 -4.27 -7.89 10.17
CA ILE A 183 -4.54 -7.71 8.75
C ILE A 183 -5.81 -8.50 8.35
N SER A 184 -6.50 -8.06 7.30
CA SER A 184 -7.59 -8.78 6.64
C SER A 184 -7.41 -8.71 5.13
N PHE A 185 -7.78 -9.80 4.45
CA PHE A 185 -7.62 -9.94 3.02
C PHE A 185 -8.97 -10.23 2.35
N ALA A 186 -9.32 -9.39 1.38
CA ALA A 186 -10.45 -9.57 0.49
C ALA A 186 -10.34 -10.90 -0.31
N PRO A 187 -11.45 -11.44 -0.84
CA PRO A 187 -11.41 -12.53 -1.80
C PRO A 187 -10.52 -12.18 -3.02
N LEU A 188 -10.03 -13.18 -3.74
CA LEU A 188 -9.37 -12.94 -5.02
C LEU A 188 -10.43 -12.52 -6.06
N ARG A 189 -10.10 -11.60 -6.98
CA ARG A 189 -11.05 -11.14 -8.03
C ARG A 189 -11.55 -12.28 -8.93
N SER A 190 -10.82 -13.40 -8.97
CA SER A 190 -11.16 -14.64 -9.65
C SER A 190 -12.08 -15.60 -8.88
N GLN A 191 -12.38 -15.32 -7.61
CA GLN A 191 -13.37 -16.07 -6.83
C GLN A 191 -14.78 -15.57 -7.12
N SER A 192 -15.79 -16.42 -6.89
CA SER A 192 -17.18 -16.10 -7.26
C SER A 192 -17.77 -14.90 -6.50
N SER A 193 -18.74 -14.22 -7.10
CA SER A 193 -19.48 -13.11 -6.48
C SER A 193 -20.18 -13.51 -5.18
N ALA A 194 -20.59 -14.78 -5.05
CA ALA A 194 -21.15 -15.32 -3.81
C ALA A 194 -20.16 -15.26 -2.63
N ILE A 195 -18.86 -15.45 -2.87
CA ILE A 195 -17.81 -15.34 -1.84
C ILE A 195 -17.58 -13.87 -1.46
N HIS A 196 -17.67 -12.95 -2.44
CA HIS A 196 -17.58 -11.51 -2.20
C HIS A 196 -18.74 -11.02 -1.31
N LEU A 197 -19.99 -11.30 -1.66
CA LEU A 197 -21.19 -10.93 -0.87
C LEU A 197 -21.16 -11.51 0.55
N GLN A 198 -20.72 -12.76 0.72
CA GLN A 198 -20.53 -13.38 2.05
C GLN A 198 -19.42 -12.72 2.87
N THR A 199 -18.43 -12.11 2.23
CA THR A 199 -17.32 -11.43 2.91
C THR A 199 -17.73 -10.02 3.32
N GLU A 200 -18.35 -9.24 2.43
CA GLU A 200 -18.91 -7.92 2.74
C GLU A 200 -19.87 -7.98 3.94
N SER A 201 -20.72 -9.01 4.00
CA SER A 201 -21.63 -9.28 5.12
C SER A 201 -20.91 -9.48 6.47
N LYS A 202 -19.64 -9.91 6.46
CA LYS A 202 -18.80 -10.08 7.67
C LYS A 202 -18.05 -8.79 8.04
N MET A 203 -17.69 -7.96 7.06
CA MET A 203 -16.90 -6.73 7.24
C MET A 203 -17.64 -5.62 8.01
N LEU A 204 -18.91 -5.79 8.36
CA LEU A 204 -19.70 -4.82 9.13
C LEU A 204 -19.27 -4.64 10.60
N LYS A 205 -18.21 -5.30 11.06
CA LYS A 205 -17.66 -5.16 12.41
C LYS A 205 -16.60 -4.05 12.48
N LEU A 206 -16.93 -2.96 13.17
CA LEU A 206 -16.10 -1.76 13.33
C LEU A 206 -14.68 -1.99 13.92
N TYR A 207 -14.39 -3.17 14.47
CA TYR A 207 -13.12 -3.53 15.10
C TYR A 207 -12.28 -4.56 14.31
N GLU A 208 -12.76 -5.06 13.17
CA GLU A 208 -11.96 -5.89 12.28
C GLU A 208 -11.14 -4.99 11.32
N PRO A 209 -9.89 -5.39 10.96
CA PRO A 209 -9.09 -4.62 10.01
C PRO A 209 -9.82 -4.49 8.65
N PRO A 210 -9.69 -3.34 7.95
CA PRO A 210 -10.22 -3.21 6.60
C PRO A 210 -9.58 -4.27 5.69
N PRO A 211 -10.32 -4.82 4.71
CA PRO A 211 -9.79 -5.83 3.80
C PRO A 211 -9.03 -5.18 2.65
N CYS A 212 -7.84 -5.72 2.35
CA CYS A 212 -7.05 -5.39 1.15
C CYS A 212 -6.93 -6.62 0.23
N SER A 213 -6.50 -6.43 -1.01
CA SER A 213 -6.21 -7.55 -1.89
C SER A 213 -4.89 -8.18 -1.47
N PRO A 214 -4.78 -9.51 -1.33
CA PRO A 214 -3.52 -10.14 -0.97
C PRO A 214 -2.44 -9.93 -2.04
N LYS A 215 -2.81 -9.73 -3.31
CA LYS A 215 -1.89 -9.32 -4.38
C LYS A 215 -1.31 -7.93 -4.13
N SER A 216 -2.17 -6.93 -3.94
CA SER A 216 -1.77 -5.57 -3.56
C SER A 216 -0.90 -5.53 -2.32
N MET A 217 -1.27 -6.28 -1.27
CA MET A 217 -0.49 -6.30 -0.03
C MET A 217 0.83 -7.05 -0.17
N TYR A 218 0.89 -8.19 -0.87
CA TYR A 218 2.15 -8.89 -1.14
C TYR A 218 3.13 -7.97 -1.89
N ARG A 219 2.65 -7.30 -2.94
CA ARG A 219 3.43 -6.36 -3.75
C ARG A 219 3.91 -5.15 -2.94
N PHE A 220 3.04 -4.57 -2.11
CA PHE A 220 3.40 -3.43 -1.25
C PHE A 220 4.35 -3.84 -0.12
N ALA A 221 4.11 -4.98 0.53
CA ALA A 221 4.99 -5.52 1.56
C ALA A 221 6.37 -5.89 1.00
N HIS A 222 6.44 -6.43 -0.21
CA HIS A 222 7.71 -6.65 -0.92
C HIS A 222 8.44 -5.33 -1.22
N MET A 223 7.73 -4.32 -1.73
CA MET A 223 8.29 -2.98 -2.01
C MET A 223 8.78 -2.25 -0.75
N CYS A 224 8.15 -2.49 0.39
CA CYS A 224 8.55 -1.95 1.69
C CYS A 224 9.42 -2.93 2.51
N GLU A 225 9.90 -4.04 1.95
CA GLU A 225 10.74 -5.05 2.63
C GLU A 225 10.14 -5.65 3.93
N VAL A 226 8.81 -5.65 4.06
CA VAL A 226 8.06 -6.18 5.21
C VAL A 226 7.74 -7.66 5.02
N GLU A 227 8.75 -8.51 5.23
CA GLU A 227 8.65 -9.96 4.97
C GLU A 227 7.49 -10.65 5.73
N GLU A 228 7.14 -10.20 6.95
CA GLU A 228 5.98 -10.71 7.71
C GLU A 228 4.66 -10.57 6.91
N LEU A 229 4.38 -9.37 6.40
CA LEU A 229 3.16 -9.12 5.61
C LEU A 229 3.21 -9.79 4.23
N LYS A 230 4.41 -9.87 3.62
CA LYS A 230 4.62 -10.58 2.35
C LYS A 230 4.26 -12.07 2.49
N LEU A 231 4.73 -12.72 3.54
CA LEU A 231 4.40 -14.12 3.83
C LEU A 231 2.92 -14.33 4.18
N LEU A 232 2.33 -13.47 5.03
CA LEU A 232 0.90 -13.53 5.37
C LEU A 232 0.01 -13.35 4.12
N ALA A 233 0.37 -12.45 3.21
CA ALA A 233 -0.36 -12.23 1.97
C ALA A 233 -0.20 -13.40 0.98
N LEU A 234 0.98 -14.05 0.94
CA LEU A 234 1.21 -15.25 0.14
C LEU A 234 0.44 -16.46 0.68
N GLU A 235 0.39 -16.65 2.01
CA GLU A 235 -0.41 -17.70 2.65
C GLU A 235 -1.91 -17.51 2.35
N ASP A 236 -2.43 -16.30 2.52
CA ASP A 236 -3.83 -15.99 2.21
C ASP A 236 -4.17 -16.20 0.73
N LEU A 237 -3.36 -15.65 -0.19
CA LEU A 237 -3.51 -15.83 -1.63
C LEU A 237 -3.55 -17.32 -1.99
N THR A 238 -2.54 -18.07 -1.53
CA THR A 238 -2.44 -19.50 -1.85
C THR A 238 -3.55 -20.31 -1.18
N SER A 239 -4.08 -19.92 -0.02
CA SER A 239 -5.25 -20.55 0.61
C SER A 239 -6.53 -20.42 -0.23
N LYS A 240 -6.66 -19.31 -0.98
CA LYS A 240 -7.83 -18.95 -1.79
C LYS A 240 -7.88 -19.62 -3.17
N LEU A 241 -6.81 -20.32 -3.58
CA LEU A 241 -6.74 -21.08 -4.83
C LEU A 241 -7.61 -22.35 -4.79
N ASN A 242 -8.41 -22.54 -5.82
CA ASN A 242 -9.33 -23.67 -6.07
C ASN A 242 -9.32 -24.06 -7.55
N HIS A 243 -10.02 -25.13 -7.92
CA HIS A 243 -10.00 -25.67 -9.29
C HIS A 243 -10.57 -24.75 -10.37
N ASP A 244 -11.40 -23.78 -10.00
CA ASP A 244 -12.04 -22.85 -10.93
C ASP A 244 -11.16 -21.63 -11.22
N ASN A 245 -10.33 -21.19 -10.25
CA ASN A 245 -9.48 -20.01 -10.39
C ASN A 245 -7.98 -20.27 -10.54
N VAL A 246 -7.45 -21.44 -10.16
CA VAL A 246 -5.99 -21.66 -10.08
C VAL A 246 -5.23 -21.39 -11.38
N LEU A 247 -5.81 -21.67 -12.56
CA LEU A 247 -5.18 -21.33 -13.84
C LEU A 247 -5.24 -19.84 -14.15
N THR A 248 -6.33 -19.15 -13.77
CA THR A 248 -6.47 -17.69 -13.89
C THR A 248 -5.46 -16.93 -13.04
N GLU A 249 -5.13 -17.48 -11.87
CA GLU A 249 -4.09 -16.95 -10.99
C GLU A 249 -2.69 -17.26 -11.54
N LEU A 250 -2.40 -18.52 -11.88
CA LEU A 250 -1.10 -18.96 -12.42
C LEU A 250 -0.65 -18.20 -13.66
N PHE A 251 -1.57 -17.90 -14.57
CA PHE A 251 -1.31 -17.15 -15.81
C PHE A 251 -1.55 -15.63 -15.66
N SER A 252 -1.66 -15.12 -14.42
CA SER A 252 -1.79 -13.69 -14.16
C SER A 252 -0.45 -12.95 -14.31
N SER A 253 -0.55 -11.68 -14.71
CA SER A 253 0.56 -10.72 -14.78
C SER A 253 1.17 -10.36 -13.42
N PHE A 254 0.54 -10.76 -12.33
CA PHE A 254 1.09 -10.73 -10.98
C PHE A 254 2.05 -11.90 -10.75
N THR A 255 1.60 -13.13 -11.06
CA THR A 255 2.39 -14.35 -10.87
C THR A 255 3.65 -14.39 -11.72
N THR A 256 3.63 -13.87 -12.95
CA THR A 256 4.85 -13.80 -13.79
C THR A 256 5.94 -12.90 -13.21
N ARG A 257 5.57 -11.88 -12.42
CA ARG A 257 6.54 -10.94 -11.79
C ARG A 257 7.17 -11.50 -10.52
N TYR A 258 6.47 -12.37 -9.79
CA TYR A 258 6.88 -12.86 -8.48
C TYR A 258 7.14 -14.38 -8.51
N SER A 259 8.40 -14.75 -8.68
CA SER A 259 8.83 -16.16 -8.78
C SER A 259 8.48 -17.01 -7.54
N GLU A 260 8.41 -16.40 -6.36
CA GLU A 260 7.93 -17.03 -5.11
C GLU A 260 6.43 -17.35 -5.16
N VAL A 261 5.60 -16.41 -5.65
CA VAL A 261 4.17 -16.63 -5.89
C VAL A 261 3.99 -17.77 -6.90
N GLN A 262 4.70 -17.70 -8.03
CA GLN A 262 4.64 -18.73 -9.08
C GLN A 262 5.01 -20.12 -8.56
N GLU A 263 6.04 -20.23 -7.72
CA GLU A 263 6.44 -21.51 -7.11
C GLU A 263 5.37 -22.04 -6.13
N ALA A 264 4.76 -21.16 -5.34
CA ALA A 264 3.71 -21.49 -4.38
C ALA A 264 2.38 -21.86 -5.05
N GLU A 265 1.99 -21.16 -6.12
CA GLU A 265 0.79 -21.47 -6.92
C GLU A 265 0.95 -22.78 -7.69
N VAL A 266 2.11 -23.04 -8.32
CA VAL A 266 2.38 -24.33 -8.97
C VAL A 266 2.44 -25.46 -7.94
N HIS A 267 3.00 -25.22 -6.75
CA HIS A 267 2.96 -26.18 -5.64
C HIS A 267 1.51 -26.47 -5.18
N ALA A 268 0.67 -25.45 -5.01
CA ALA A 268 -0.73 -25.61 -4.63
C ALA A 268 -1.53 -26.38 -5.70
N LEU A 269 -1.30 -26.10 -6.99
CA LEU A 269 -1.91 -26.85 -8.09
C LEU A 269 -1.49 -28.33 -8.06
N VAL A 270 -0.19 -28.61 -7.99
CA VAL A 270 0.32 -29.99 -8.12
C VAL A 270 0.01 -30.85 -6.88
N HIS A 271 0.21 -30.32 -5.66
CA HIS A 271 0.18 -31.13 -4.44
C HIS A 271 -1.11 -30.99 -3.61
N ARG A 272 -1.89 -29.92 -3.77
CA ARG A 272 -3.11 -29.66 -2.95
C ARG A 272 -4.41 -29.77 -3.74
N LEU A 273 -4.44 -29.24 -4.97
CA LEU A 273 -5.65 -29.25 -5.81
C LEU A 273 -5.68 -30.46 -6.75
N GLY A 274 -4.54 -30.79 -7.36
CA GLY A 274 -4.41 -31.82 -8.39
C GLY A 274 -4.98 -31.39 -9.75
N LEU A 275 -4.57 -32.11 -10.80
CA LEU A 275 -5.11 -31.96 -12.15
C LEU A 275 -6.49 -32.64 -12.26
N THR A 276 -7.51 -32.03 -11.66
CA THR A 276 -8.90 -32.50 -11.79
C THR A 276 -9.46 -32.25 -13.18
N GLN A 277 -10.58 -32.89 -13.51
CA GLN A 277 -11.23 -32.75 -14.82
C GLN A 277 -11.61 -31.29 -15.15
N THR A 278 -11.88 -30.45 -14.14
CA THR A 278 -12.13 -29.00 -14.30
C THR A 278 -10.89 -28.26 -14.80
N VAL A 279 -9.73 -28.53 -14.19
CA VAL A 279 -8.43 -27.96 -14.58
C VAL A 279 -8.03 -28.48 -15.96
N LEU A 280 -8.12 -29.79 -16.19
CA LEU A 280 -7.76 -30.41 -17.47
C LEU A 280 -8.69 -29.99 -18.62
N GLY A 281 -9.97 -29.71 -18.34
CA GLY A 281 -10.93 -29.22 -19.33
C GLY A 281 -10.69 -27.75 -19.74
N THR A 282 -10.14 -26.94 -18.83
CA THR A 282 -9.82 -25.52 -19.11
C THR A 282 -8.39 -25.31 -19.61
N LEU A 283 -7.46 -26.22 -19.31
CA LEU A 283 -6.06 -26.12 -19.72
C LEU A 283 -5.83 -25.87 -21.23
N PRO A 284 -6.57 -26.50 -22.18
CA PRO A 284 -6.39 -26.23 -23.62
C PRO A 284 -6.65 -24.78 -24.03
N MET A 285 -7.58 -24.09 -23.36
CA MET A 285 -7.82 -22.67 -23.56
C MET A 285 -6.58 -21.86 -23.15
N TRP A 286 -6.04 -22.13 -21.96
CA TRP A 286 -4.83 -21.48 -21.47
C TRP A 286 -3.61 -21.77 -22.36
N THR A 287 -3.42 -23.03 -22.81
CA THR A 287 -2.37 -23.38 -23.78
C THR A 287 -2.53 -22.62 -25.10
N THR A 288 -3.76 -22.41 -25.57
CA THR A 288 -4.03 -21.59 -26.77
C THR A 288 -3.64 -20.13 -26.55
N LYS A 289 -3.93 -19.57 -25.36
CA LYS A 289 -3.54 -18.19 -24.99
C LYS A 289 -2.02 -18.00 -24.80
N VAL A 290 -1.31 -19.04 -24.35
CA VAL A 290 0.17 -19.05 -24.36
C VAL A 290 0.68 -19.05 -25.81
N ALA A 291 0.14 -19.93 -26.66
CA ALA A 291 0.57 -20.09 -28.05
C ALA A 291 0.25 -18.88 -28.95
N SER A 292 -0.79 -18.10 -28.64
CA SER A 292 -1.11 -16.83 -29.32
C SER A 292 -0.29 -15.64 -28.82
N GLY A 293 0.43 -15.78 -27.70
CA GLY A 293 1.13 -14.68 -27.04
C GLY A 293 0.23 -13.74 -26.22
N GLU A 294 -1.05 -14.04 -26.07
CA GLU A 294 -2.03 -13.21 -25.34
C GLU A 294 -1.63 -12.98 -23.87
N LEU A 295 -0.93 -13.95 -23.27
CA LEU A 295 -0.46 -13.92 -21.88
C LEU A 295 0.96 -13.34 -21.72
N GLY A 296 1.52 -12.75 -22.78
CA GLY A 296 2.87 -12.21 -22.80
C GLY A 296 3.98 -13.28 -22.83
N PRO A 297 5.25 -12.86 -22.97
CA PRO A 297 6.36 -13.77 -23.31
C PRO A 297 6.74 -14.76 -22.19
N GLN A 298 6.57 -14.37 -20.92
CA GLN A 298 6.90 -15.22 -19.76
C GLN A 298 5.87 -16.33 -19.50
N SER A 299 4.76 -16.36 -20.25
CA SER A 299 3.70 -17.36 -20.05
C SER A 299 4.14 -18.80 -20.39
N GLY A 300 5.15 -18.95 -21.26
CA GLY A 300 5.79 -20.24 -21.53
C GLY A 300 6.55 -20.82 -20.33
N ASP A 301 7.12 -19.98 -19.47
CA ASP A 301 7.90 -20.42 -18.30
C ASP A 301 7.00 -21.07 -17.24
N ILE A 302 5.75 -20.61 -17.11
CA ILE A 302 4.72 -21.23 -16.26
C ILE A 302 4.44 -22.65 -16.74
N VAL A 303 4.25 -22.85 -18.05
CA VAL A 303 4.01 -24.17 -18.66
C VAL A 303 5.23 -25.08 -18.45
N ALA A 304 6.44 -24.56 -18.67
CA ALA A 304 7.68 -25.31 -18.44
C ALA A 304 7.84 -25.75 -16.99
N LYS A 305 7.60 -24.86 -16.01
CA LYS A 305 7.62 -25.20 -14.58
C LYS A 305 6.55 -26.22 -14.19
N LEU A 306 5.34 -26.08 -14.72
CA LEU A 306 4.25 -27.03 -14.46
C LEU A 306 4.61 -28.44 -14.98
N VAL A 307 5.10 -28.55 -16.22
CA VAL A 307 5.57 -29.83 -16.77
C VAL A 307 6.73 -30.42 -15.96
N GLN A 308 7.70 -29.59 -15.52
CA GLN A 308 8.81 -30.03 -14.67
C GLN A 308 8.36 -30.54 -13.30
N LYS A 309 7.31 -29.96 -12.70
CA LYS A 309 6.75 -30.43 -11.41
C LYS A 309 5.90 -31.69 -11.56
N LEU A 310 5.19 -31.85 -12.67
CA LEU A 310 4.38 -33.04 -12.97
C LEU A 310 5.21 -34.27 -13.38
N ALA A 311 6.48 -34.08 -13.71
CA ALA A 311 7.43 -35.13 -14.07
C ALA A 311 8.33 -35.59 -12.89
N ARG A 312 7.93 -35.31 -11.64
CA ARG A 312 8.66 -35.63 -10.40
C ARG A 312 7.75 -36.34 -9.40
#